data_AF-U1QFB5-F1
#
_entry.id   AF-U1QFB5-F1
#
_cell.length_a   1.000
_cell.length_b   1.000
_cell.length_c   1.000
_cell.angle_alpha   90.00
_cell.angle_beta   90.00
_cell.angle_gamma   90.00
#
_symmetry.space_group_name_H-M   'P 1'
#
loop_
_entity.id
_entity.type
_entity.pdbx_description
1 polymer ?
#
loop_
_entity_poly.entity_id
_entity_poly.type
_entity_poly.pdbx_seq_one_letter_code
_entity_poly.pdbx_strand_id
1 'polypeptide(L)'
;MSNAPEVRGLFLKALGRPVIVAPSTAEPTVTFDGPLTEVCPCSLKETELPVVVRAGEETYEVRPTRTGERTINGRVALVTGGAQGFGAEIARGLVEAGCFVYVADLNGEGAAAKAAELGGEGVAHPITVNVADEDSVAAMAAEIERVTGGLDLVVSNAGIVRAGSVLEQDASAFRLSTDINYVAFFLVTKHLGQLLARQHSTAPEWLTDIIQINSKSGLVGSNKNAAYAGSKFGGIGLVQSFALEMVAHGVKVNAICPGNFYDGPLWSDPDRGLFVQYLNSGKVPGAKTVADVKEFYEAKVPMRRGAQGIDVLRAIFYIVEQEYETGQAVPVTGGQVMLS
;
A
#
# COMPACT_ATOMS: atom_id res chain seq x y z
N MET A 1 6.02 23.12 -8.58
CA MET A 1 6.09 21.84 -7.83
C MET A 1 6.91 22.12 -6.60
N SER A 2 6.48 21.65 -5.43
CA SER A 2 7.14 21.98 -4.16
C SER A 2 8.49 21.27 -4.03
N ASN A 3 9.54 21.87 -3.47
CA ASN A 3 10.84 21.23 -3.24
C ASN A 3 10.85 20.16 -2.12
N ALA A 4 9.72 19.89 -1.47
CA ALA A 4 9.65 19.00 -0.31
C ALA A 4 10.19 17.57 -0.56
N PRO A 5 9.92 16.90 -1.71
CA PRO A 5 10.45 15.57 -1.99
C PRO A 5 11.96 15.53 -2.13
N GLU A 6 12.54 16.49 -2.85
CA GLU A 6 13.98 16.61 -3.03
C GLU A 6 14.68 16.97 -1.71
N VAL A 7 14.08 17.83 -0.88
CA VAL A 7 14.56 18.13 0.48
C VAL A 7 14.49 16.86 1.35
N ARG A 8 13.39 16.10 1.29
CA ARG A 8 13.26 14.85 2.02
C ARG A 8 14.38 13.88 1.62
N GLY A 9 14.60 13.68 0.32
CA GLY A 9 15.66 12.83 -0.20
C GLY A 9 17.05 13.21 0.31
N LEU A 10 17.39 14.51 0.34
CA LEU A 10 18.67 14.96 0.91
C LEU A 10 18.89 14.51 2.35
N PHE A 11 17.86 14.64 3.19
CA PHE A 11 17.94 14.22 4.59
C PHE A 11 17.92 12.70 4.76
N LEU A 12 17.18 11.96 3.93
CA LEU A 12 17.25 10.49 3.89
C LEU A 12 18.68 10.03 3.61
N LYS A 13 19.31 10.61 2.58
CA LYS A 13 20.68 10.29 2.18
C LYS A 13 21.70 10.68 3.24
N ALA A 14 21.58 11.89 3.79
CA ALA A 14 22.55 12.41 4.76
C ALA A 14 22.50 11.69 6.11
N LEU A 15 21.30 11.37 6.60
CA LEU A 15 21.10 10.80 7.93
C LEU A 15 20.95 9.28 7.93
N GLY A 16 20.69 8.66 6.77
CA GLY A 16 20.47 7.22 6.67
C GLY A 16 19.23 6.74 7.43
N ARG A 17 18.24 7.62 7.65
CA ARG A 17 17.00 7.31 8.38
C ARG A 17 15.82 8.11 7.82
N PRO A 18 14.58 7.62 7.99
CA PRO A 18 13.39 8.33 7.52
C PRO A 18 13.18 9.65 8.27
N VAL A 19 12.74 10.67 7.52
CA VAL A 19 12.34 11.98 8.05
C VAL A 19 11.00 12.41 7.47
N ILE A 20 10.38 13.40 8.12
CA ILE A 20 9.20 14.11 7.66
C ILE A 20 9.62 15.53 7.28
N VAL A 21 9.22 15.99 6.10
CA VAL A 21 9.43 17.36 5.64
C VAL A 21 8.07 18.01 5.45
N ALA A 22 7.78 19.07 6.19
CA ALA A 22 6.50 19.78 6.10
C ALA A 22 6.73 21.29 5.94
N PRO A 23 5.85 22.03 5.25
CA PRO A 23 5.93 23.48 5.15
C PRO A 23 6.04 24.16 6.52
N SER A 24 6.87 25.19 6.62
CA SER A 24 7.09 25.96 7.84
C SER A 24 7.20 27.45 7.56
N THR A 25 6.76 28.27 8.51
CA THR A 25 6.93 29.73 8.50
C THR A 25 8.02 30.21 9.46
N ALA A 26 8.69 29.29 10.15
CA ALA A 26 9.79 29.62 11.05
C ALA A 26 11.03 30.12 10.29
N GLU A 27 11.92 30.83 10.98
CA GLU A 27 13.16 31.32 10.39
C GLU A 27 14.10 30.15 10.05
N PRO A 28 14.61 30.05 8.81
CA PRO A 28 15.45 28.93 8.40
C PRO A 28 16.85 29.03 9.02
N THR A 29 17.33 27.92 9.57
CA THR A 29 18.70 27.77 10.09
C THR A 29 19.64 27.15 9.06
N VAL A 30 19.09 26.52 8.02
CA VAL A 30 19.84 26.02 6.86
C VAL A 30 19.21 26.59 5.58
N THR A 31 20.04 27.05 4.64
CA THR A 31 19.58 27.50 3.32
C THR A 31 20.33 26.75 2.23
N PHE A 32 19.60 26.32 1.19
CA PHE A 32 20.17 25.77 -0.04
C PHE A 32 20.02 26.80 -1.16
N ASP A 33 21.14 27.40 -1.59
CA ASP A 33 21.17 28.48 -2.59
C ASP A 33 21.31 27.98 -4.05
N GLY A 34 21.35 26.67 -4.28
CA GLY A 34 21.55 26.05 -5.59
C GLY A 34 20.72 24.78 -5.80
N PRO A 35 20.95 24.03 -6.89
CA PRO A 35 20.23 22.79 -7.16
C PRO A 35 20.38 21.80 -6.01
N LEU A 36 19.26 21.27 -5.51
CA LEU A 36 19.27 20.33 -4.38
C LEU A 36 20.06 19.05 -4.69
N THR A 37 20.15 18.65 -5.96
CA THR A 37 20.96 17.51 -6.41
C THR A 37 22.48 17.72 -6.26
N GLU A 38 22.94 18.96 -6.05
CA GLU A 38 24.36 19.31 -5.90
C GLU A 38 24.77 19.51 -4.44
N VAL A 39 23.82 19.49 -3.50
CA VAL A 39 24.09 19.65 -2.06
C VAL A 39 24.90 18.45 -1.55
N CYS A 40 26.07 18.67 -0.92
CA CYS A 40 26.83 17.59 -0.32
C CYS A 40 26.06 17.01 0.89
N PRO A 41 25.71 15.71 0.89
CA PRO A 41 25.04 15.10 2.06
C PRO A 41 25.89 15.18 3.33
N CYS A 42 27.22 15.26 3.17
CA CYS A 42 28.18 15.41 4.25
C CYS A 42 27.93 16.65 5.13
N SER A 43 27.38 17.74 4.58
CA SER A 43 27.10 18.96 5.33
C SER A 43 25.88 18.85 6.24
N LEU A 44 25.03 17.84 6.04
CA LEU A 44 23.79 17.61 6.80
C LEU A 44 23.92 16.48 7.82
N LYS A 45 25.04 15.76 7.84
CA LYS A 45 25.23 14.55 8.66
C LYS A 45 25.15 14.81 10.17
N GLU A 46 25.57 16.01 10.59
CA GLU A 46 25.58 16.44 12.01
C GLU A 46 24.38 17.33 12.37
N THR A 47 23.39 17.45 11.47
CA THR A 47 22.21 18.27 11.73
C THR A 47 21.32 17.65 12.80
N GLU A 48 21.12 18.37 13.91
CA GLU A 48 20.13 18.02 14.92
C GLU A 48 18.71 18.30 14.39
N LEU A 49 17.79 17.35 14.62
CA LEU A 49 16.38 17.50 14.24
C LEU A 49 15.52 17.82 15.48
N PRO A 50 14.48 18.68 15.38
CA PRO A 50 14.01 19.32 14.15
C PRO A 50 14.91 20.46 13.65
N VAL A 51 14.91 20.67 12.34
CA VAL A 51 15.64 21.78 11.68
C VAL A 51 14.73 22.48 10.69
N VAL A 52 14.88 23.80 10.53
CA VAL A 52 14.14 24.58 9.54
C VAL A 52 15.05 24.90 8.37
N VAL A 53 14.66 24.48 7.19
CA VAL A 53 15.44 24.60 5.96
C VAL A 53 14.72 25.45 4.93
N ARG A 54 15.47 26.27 4.19
CA ARG A 54 14.96 27.01 3.03
C ARG A 54 15.55 26.42 1.75
N ALA A 55 14.68 26.08 0.80
CA ALA A 55 15.03 25.62 -0.54
C ALA A 55 14.32 26.50 -1.57
N GLY A 56 15.07 27.39 -2.23
CA GLY A 56 14.48 28.42 -3.08
C GLY A 56 13.60 29.38 -2.26
N GLU A 57 12.34 29.53 -2.68
CA GLU A 57 11.35 30.38 -2.00
C GLU A 57 10.55 29.65 -0.91
N GLU A 58 10.74 28.34 -0.77
CA GLU A 58 9.99 27.50 0.15
C GLU A 58 10.79 27.21 1.42
N THR A 59 10.10 27.22 2.56
CA THR A 59 10.66 26.89 3.88
C THR A 59 9.97 25.66 4.45
N TYR A 60 10.75 24.74 5.01
CA TYR A 60 10.28 23.48 5.56
C TYR A 60 10.86 23.23 6.94
N GLU A 61 10.08 22.58 7.79
CA GLU A 61 10.58 21.93 8.99
C GLU A 61 10.84 20.46 8.68
N VAL A 62 12.06 20.01 8.94
CA VAL A 62 12.46 18.61 8.85
C VAL A 62 12.43 18.01 10.26
N ARG A 63 11.61 16.99 10.45
CA ARG A 63 11.39 16.32 11.74
C ARG A 63 11.84 14.87 11.70
N PRO A 64 12.33 14.33 12.84
CA PRO A 64 12.67 12.93 12.92
C PRO A 64 11.38 12.09 12.92
N THR A 65 11.45 10.92 12.30
CA THR A 65 10.42 9.87 12.47
C THR A 65 10.73 9.02 13.70
N ARG A 66 9.77 8.17 14.10
CA ARG A 66 9.92 7.22 15.21
C ARG A 66 11.09 6.27 14.97
N THR A 67 11.72 5.82 16.05
CA THR A 67 12.82 4.84 16.04
C THR A 67 12.35 3.50 16.62
N GLY A 68 12.90 2.40 16.13
CA GLY A 68 12.45 1.03 16.43
C GLY A 68 13.37 -0.01 15.79
N GLU A 69 13.17 -1.28 16.12
CA GLU A 69 14.13 -2.35 15.84
C GLU A 69 14.06 -2.92 14.40
N ARG A 70 12.97 -2.69 13.67
CA ARG A 70 12.79 -3.20 12.29
C ARG A 70 13.38 -2.25 11.25
N THR A 71 13.81 -2.79 10.11
CA THR A 71 14.29 -2.00 8.95
C THR A 71 13.25 -1.01 8.42
N ILE A 72 11.96 -1.36 8.52
CA ILE A 72 10.85 -0.51 8.07
C ILE A 72 10.50 0.61 9.06
N ASN A 73 11.07 0.60 10.26
CA ASN A 73 10.72 1.57 11.29
C ASN A 73 10.94 3.01 10.80
N GLY A 74 10.06 3.92 11.21
CA GLY A 74 10.14 5.34 10.88
C GLY A 74 9.71 5.66 9.45
N ARG A 75 9.63 4.66 8.56
CA ARG A 75 9.19 4.88 7.18
C ARG A 75 7.79 5.47 7.12
N VAL A 76 7.56 6.29 6.11
CA VAL A 76 6.26 6.84 5.78
C VAL A 76 5.59 5.89 4.78
N ALA A 77 4.45 5.33 5.19
CA ALA A 77 3.71 4.34 4.40
C ALA A 77 2.31 4.84 4.05
N LEU A 78 1.80 4.44 2.89
CA LEU A 78 0.41 4.61 2.49
C LEU A 78 -0.27 3.24 2.40
N VAL A 79 -1.51 3.13 2.89
CA VAL A 79 -2.36 1.96 2.68
C VAL A 79 -3.70 2.38 2.09
N THR A 80 -3.97 2.00 0.83
CA THR A 80 -5.29 2.23 0.21
C THR A 80 -6.29 1.14 0.60
N GLY A 81 -7.57 1.48 0.72
CA GLY A 81 -8.54 0.57 1.35
C GLY A 81 -8.21 0.32 2.83
N GLY A 82 -7.59 1.31 3.49
CA GLY A 82 -7.01 1.17 4.82
C GLY A 82 -8.03 1.18 5.97
N ALA A 83 -9.32 1.47 5.70
CA ALA A 83 -10.32 1.56 6.77
C ALA A 83 -10.79 0.18 7.29
N GLN A 84 -10.61 -0.89 6.52
CA GLN A 84 -11.15 -2.22 6.87
C GLN A 84 -10.36 -3.40 6.28
N GLY A 85 -10.69 -4.62 6.73
CA GLY A 85 -10.15 -5.87 6.19
C GLY A 85 -8.63 -5.95 6.27
N PHE A 86 -7.99 -6.45 5.20
CA PHE A 86 -6.52 -6.51 5.14
C PHE A 86 -5.88 -5.13 5.24
N GLY A 87 -6.46 -4.09 4.65
CA GLY A 87 -5.90 -2.74 4.71
C GLY A 87 -5.79 -2.21 6.13
N ALA A 88 -6.83 -2.38 6.95
CA ALA A 88 -6.81 -1.98 8.36
C ALA A 88 -5.76 -2.78 9.17
N GLU A 89 -5.66 -4.09 8.96
CA GLU A 89 -4.67 -4.92 9.65
C GLU A 89 -3.23 -4.59 9.24
N ILE A 90 -3.01 -4.28 7.95
CA ILE A 90 -1.70 -3.85 7.45
C ILE A 90 -1.35 -2.48 8.03
N ALA A 91 -2.28 -1.52 8.03
CA ALA A 91 -2.07 -0.20 8.62
C ALA A 91 -1.70 -0.29 10.11
N ARG A 92 -2.44 -1.11 10.87
CA ARG A 92 -2.13 -1.40 12.28
C ARG A 92 -0.73 -1.99 12.45
N GLY A 93 -0.40 -3.01 11.66
CA GLY A 93 0.90 -3.67 11.72
C GLY A 93 2.08 -2.77 11.35
N LEU A 94 1.89 -1.85 10.40
CA LEU A 94 2.90 -0.85 10.02
C LEU A 94 3.11 0.18 11.14
N VAL A 95 2.04 0.66 11.78
CA VAL A 95 2.15 1.55 12.95
C VAL A 95 2.85 0.85 14.12
N GLU A 96 2.51 -0.41 14.39
CA GLU A 96 3.18 -1.23 15.42
C GLU A 96 4.67 -1.46 15.11
N ALA A 97 5.04 -1.47 13.81
CA ALA A 97 6.43 -1.53 13.36
C ALA A 97 7.15 -0.17 13.40
N GLY A 98 6.47 0.90 13.84
CA GLY A 98 7.04 2.24 13.99
C GLY A 98 6.93 3.14 12.76
N CYS A 99 6.15 2.77 11.75
CA CYS A 99 5.91 3.61 10.58
C CYS A 99 4.94 4.77 10.90
N PHE A 100 5.04 5.85 10.14
CA PHE A 100 3.95 6.80 9.97
C PHE A 100 3.04 6.29 8.85
N VAL A 101 1.73 6.20 9.07
CA VAL A 101 0.82 5.54 8.12
C VAL A 101 -0.30 6.47 7.63
N TYR A 102 -0.34 6.71 6.33
CA TYR A 102 -1.53 7.22 5.67
C TYR A 102 -2.59 6.12 5.53
N VAL A 103 -3.75 6.34 6.14
CA VAL A 103 -4.92 5.47 5.99
C VAL A 103 -5.80 6.08 4.91
N ALA A 104 -5.73 5.53 3.70
CA ALA A 104 -6.44 6.07 2.56
C ALA A 104 -7.63 5.18 2.18
N ASP A 105 -8.82 5.75 2.08
CA ASP A 105 -10.04 4.99 1.76
C ASP A 105 -11.08 5.86 1.07
N LEU A 106 -12.00 5.23 0.33
CA LEU A 106 -13.17 5.91 -0.21
C LEU A 106 -14.11 6.35 0.93
N ASN A 107 -14.18 5.54 1.99
CA ASN A 107 -14.87 5.90 3.22
C ASN A 107 -13.98 6.80 4.10
N GLY A 108 -14.03 8.11 3.86
CA GLY A 108 -13.26 9.11 4.60
C GLY A 108 -13.49 9.08 6.12
N GLU A 109 -14.72 8.86 6.56
CA GLU A 109 -15.04 8.72 7.99
C GLU A 109 -14.39 7.47 8.60
N GLY A 110 -14.43 6.35 7.87
CA GLY A 110 -13.76 5.12 8.27
C GLY A 110 -12.23 5.27 8.33
N ALA A 111 -11.64 5.96 7.36
CA ALA A 111 -10.21 6.29 7.37
C ALA A 111 -9.84 7.16 8.57
N ALA A 112 -10.63 8.19 8.87
CA ALA A 112 -10.43 9.08 10.03
C ALA A 112 -10.54 8.31 11.35
N ALA A 113 -11.57 7.48 11.51
CA ALA A 113 -11.76 6.67 12.71
C ALA A 113 -10.59 5.69 12.90
N LYS A 114 -10.14 5.03 11.84
CA LYS A 114 -9.01 4.10 11.90
C LYS A 114 -7.70 4.83 12.21
N ALA A 115 -7.42 5.97 11.59
CA ALA A 115 -6.22 6.76 11.90
C ALA A 115 -6.20 7.22 13.38
N ALA A 116 -7.35 7.64 13.92
CA ALA A 116 -7.48 7.99 15.33
C ALA A 116 -7.22 6.80 16.27
N GLU A 117 -7.78 5.63 15.97
CA GLU A 117 -7.53 4.37 16.70
C GLU A 117 -6.04 3.99 16.72
N LEU A 118 -5.33 4.22 15.61
CA LEU A 118 -3.91 3.92 15.47
C LEU A 118 -2.97 4.92 16.17
N GLY A 119 -3.50 5.98 16.79
CA GLY A 119 -2.73 6.95 17.55
C GLY A 119 -2.79 8.39 17.01
N GLY A 120 -3.50 8.62 15.91
CA GLY A 120 -3.79 9.95 15.39
C GLY A 120 -2.54 10.72 14.91
N GLU A 121 -2.56 12.03 15.10
CA GLU A 121 -1.55 12.95 14.56
C GLU A 121 -0.12 12.54 14.94
N GLY A 122 0.79 12.56 13.95
CA GLY A 122 2.18 12.11 14.11
C GLY A 122 2.37 10.58 14.06
N VAL A 123 1.30 9.80 13.96
CA VAL A 123 1.34 8.33 13.83
C VAL A 123 0.60 7.85 12.59
N ALA A 124 -0.63 8.32 12.41
CA ALA A 124 -1.46 7.97 11.27
C ALA A 124 -2.25 9.19 10.78
N HIS A 125 -2.41 9.30 9.46
CA HIS A 125 -3.10 10.42 8.81
C HIS A 125 -4.16 9.89 7.85
N PRO A 126 -5.43 10.29 7.98
CA PRO A 126 -6.49 9.83 7.09
C PRO A 126 -6.48 10.60 5.76
N ILE A 127 -6.75 9.91 4.65
CA ILE A 127 -7.01 10.54 3.35
C ILE A 127 -8.28 9.93 2.75
N THR A 128 -9.21 10.78 2.31
CA THR A 128 -10.36 10.34 1.51
C THR A 128 -9.93 10.24 0.05
N VAL A 129 -9.98 9.06 -0.54
CA VAL A 129 -9.56 8.84 -1.93
C VAL A 129 -10.46 7.86 -2.67
N ASN A 130 -10.84 8.20 -3.89
CA ASN A 130 -11.35 7.25 -4.87
C ASN A 130 -10.19 6.82 -5.78
N VAL A 131 -9.65 5.63 -5.57
CA VAL A 131 -8.48 5.15 -6.34
C VAL A 131 -8.75 4.90 -7.82
N ALA A 132 -10.03 4.86 -8.25
CA ALA A 132 -10.41 4.74 -9.65
C ALA A 132 -10.58 6.11 -10.35
N ASP A 133 -10.38 7.21 -9.62
CA ASP A 133 -10.46 8.58 -10.11
C ASP A 133 -9.04 9.19 -10.09
N GLU A 134 -8.54 9.59 -11.26
CA GLU A 134 -7.18 10.10 -11.43
C GLU A 134 -6.95 11.40 -10.65
N ASP A 135 -7.91 12.33 -10.67
CA ASP A 135 -7.79 13.60 -9.95
C ASP A 135 -7.79 13.37 -8.44
N SER A 136 -8.59 12.40 -7.96
CA SER A 136 -8.59 12.01 -6.55
C SER A 136 -7.24 11.40 -6.11
N VAL A 137 -6.62 10.57 -6.95
CA VAL A 137 -5.30 10.00 -6.68
C VAL A 137 -4.20 11.06 -6.74
N ALA A 138 -4.29 12.01 -7.67
CA ALA A 138 -3.38 13.15 -7.75
C ALA A 138 -3.47 14.04 -6.49
N ALA A 139 -4.68 14.28 -5.98
CA ALA A 139 -4.90 15.02 -4.74
C ALA A 139 -4.31 14.29 -3.52
N MET A 140 -4.46 12.96 -3.43
CA MET A 140 -3.81 12.15 -2.39
C MET A 140 -2.28 12.28 -2.45
N ALA A 141 -1.67 12.23 -3.65
CA ALA A 141 -0.23 12.41 -3.81
C ALA A 141 0.24 13.81 -3.36
N ALA A 142 -0.52 14.86 -3.71
CA ALA A 142 -0.23 16.23 -3.28
C ALA A 142 -0.36 16.41 -1.76
N GLU A 143 -1.32 15.73 -1.13
CA GLU A 143 -1.45 15.74 0.33
C GLU A 143 -0.28 15.05 1.03
N ILE A 144 0.19 13.91 0.48
CA ILE A 144 1.38 13.22 1.00
C ILE A 144 2.63 14.11 0.88
N GLU A 145 2.84 14.71 -0.30
CA GLU A 145 3.92 15.68 -0.53
C GLU A 145 3.86 16.83 0.50
N ARG A 146 2.66 17.38 0.75
CA ARG A 146 2.50 18.50 1.69
C ARG A 146 2.76 18.11 3.15
N VAL A 147 2.32 16.92 3.58
CA VAL A 147 2.32 16.54 5.00
C VAL A 147 3.64 15.91 5.43
N THR A 148 4.27 15.12 4.55
CA THR A 148 5.51 14.41 4.88
C THR A 148 6.66 14.63 3.91
N GLY A 149 6.44 15.38 2.83
CA GLY A 149 7.44 15.64 1.79
C GLY A 149 7.57 14.50 0.80
N GLY A 150 7.14 13.30 1.15
CA GLY A 150 7.31 12.10 0.35
C GLY A 150 6.96 10.87 1.18
N LEU A 151 7.30 9.69 0.65
CA LEU A 151 6.99 8.42 1.29
C LEU A 151 8.03 7.36 0.96
N ASP A 152 7.92 6.21 1.61
CA ASP A 152 8.86 5.10 1.45
C ASP A 152 8.16 3.79 1.05
N LEU A 153 6.88 3.63 1.38
CA LEU A 153 6.09 2.43 1.08
C LEU A 153 4.68 2.79 0.60
N VAL A 154 4.28 2.23 -0.53
CA VAL A 154 2.90 2.26 -1.02
C VAL A 154 2.32 0.86 -0.94
N VAL A 155 1.27 0.66 -0.15
CA VAL A 155 0.46 -0.57 -0.16
C VAL A 155 -0.84 -0.28 -0.91
N SER A 156 -0.87 -0.64 -2.19
CA SER A 156 -2.07 -0.56 -3.02
C SER A 156 -2.95 -1.78 -2.78
N ASN A 157 -3.93 -1.63 -1.88
CA ASN A 157 -4.75 -2.72 -1.37
C ASN A 157 -6.24 -2.66 -1.80
N ALA A 158 -6.71 -1.52 -2.31
CA ALA A 158 -8.09 -1.41 -2.79
C ALA A 158 -8.44 -2.48 -3.85
N GLY A 159 -9.65 -3.04 -3.74
CA GLY A 159 -10.14 -4.04 -4.68
C GLY A 159 -11.56 -4.49 -4.40
N ILE A 160 -12.26 -4.95 -5.45
CA ILE A 160 -13.61 -5.50 -5.35
C ILE A 160 -13.73 -6.84 -6.08
N VAL A 161 -14.67 -7.66 -5.65
CA VAL A 161 -15.07 -8.88 -6.36
C VAL A 161 -16.57 -8.85 -6.64
N ARG A 162 -16.96 -9.15 -7.88
CA ARG A 162 -18.35 -9.41 -8.27
C ARG A 162 -18.40 -10.72 -9.03
N ALA A 163 -18.88 -11.76 -8.35
CA ALA A 163 -19.01 -13.09 -8.95
C ALA A 163 -20.16 -13.10 -9.98
N GLY A 164 -19.96 -13.82 -11.08
CA GLY A 164 -20.94 -13.94 -12.17
C GLY A 164 -20.50 -14.99 -13.19
N SER A 165 -21.48 -15.65 -13.82
CA SER A 165 -21.22 -16.52 -14.97
C SER A 165 -20.76 -15.65 -16.14
N VAL A 166 -19.78 -16.12 -16.93
CA VAL A 166 -19.37 -15.40 -18.16
C VAL A 166 -20.50 -15.23 -19.17
N LEU A 167 -21.52 -16.10 -19.11
CA LEU A 167 -22.69 -16.04 -19.99
C LEU A 167 -23.71 -14.98 -19.57
N GLU A 168 -23.61 -14.47 -18.33
CA GLU A 168 -24.63 -13.61 -17.70
C GLU A 168 -24.04 -12.32 -17.11
N GLN A 169 -22.71 -12.21 -17.03
CA GLN A 169 -22.05 -11.09 -16.38
C GLN A 169 -22.22 -9.80 -17.19
N ASP A 170 -22.79 -8.78 -16.54
CA ASP A 170 -22.92 -7.47 -17.13
C ASP A 170 -21.56 -6.85 -17.47
N ALA A 171 -21.46 -6.28 -18.67
CA ALA A 171 -20.26 -5.59 -19.11
C ALA A 171 -19.87 -4.41 -18.18
N SER A 172 -20.84 -3.76 -17.54
CA SER A 172 -20.59 -2.70 -16.55
C SER A 172 -19.92 -3.25 -15.29
N ALA A 173 -20.34 -4.42 -14.79
CA ALA A 173 -19.71 -5.08 -13.66
C ALA A 173 -18.29 -5.55 -14.00
N PHE A 174 -18.07 -6.01 -15.23
CA PHE A 174 -16.74 -6.37 -15.73
C PHE A 174 -15.80 -5.15 -15.76
N ARG A 175 -16.26 -4.03 -16.34
CA ARG A 175 -15.51 -2.77 -16.40
C ARG A 175 -15.19 -2.25 -15.00
N LEU A 176 -16.18 -2.18 -14.11
CA LEU A 176 -15.96 -1.74 -12.73
C LEU A 176 -14.88 -2.57 -12.01
N SER A 177 -14.87 -3.89 -12.20
CA SER A 177 -13.81 -4.74 -11.64
C SER A 177 -12.44 -4.43 -12.24
N THR A 178 -12.38 -4.09 -13.52
CA THR A 178 -11.14 -3.70 -14.20
C THR A 178 -10.66 -2.33 -13.70
N ASP A 179 -11.56 -1.36 -13.62
CA ASP A 179 -11.25 0.00 -13.18
C ASP A 179 -10.67 -0.01 -11.75
N ILE A 180 -11.31 -0.74 -10.84
CA ILE A 180 -10.90 -0.75 -9.42
C ILE A 180 -9.69 -1.67 -9.17
N ASN A 181 -9.59 -2.85 -9.80
CA ASN A 181 -8.52 -3.80 -9.47
C ASN A 181 -7.26 -3.64 -10.33
N TYR A 182 -7.37 -3.03 -11.50
CA TYR A 182 -6.30 -2.93 -12.49
C TYR A 182 -5.93 -1.47 -12.78
N VAL A 183 -6.88 -0.65 -13.25
CA VAL A 183 -6.60 0.77 -13.58
C VAL A 183 -6.19 1.57 -12.34
N ALA A 184 -6.86 1.37 -11.21
CA ALA A 184 -6.51 2.02 -9.96
C ALA A 184 -5.06 1.75 -9.52
N PHE A 185 -4.53 0.54 -9.74
CA PHE A 185 -3.14 0.23 -9.43
C PHE A 185 -2.17 1.02 -10.32
N PHE A 186 -2.50 1.18 -11.61
CA PHE A 186 -1.77 2.05 -12.52
C PHE A 186 -1.81 3.51 -12.04
N LEU A 187 -2.99 4.06 -11.71
CA LEU A 187 -3.12 5.45 -11.27
C LEU A 187 -2.31 5.72 -9.99
N VAL A 188 -2.43 4.85 -8.99
CA VAL A 188 -1.66 4.94 -7.74
C VAL A 188 -0.15 4.88 -8.03
N THR A 189 0.29 3.96 -8.90
CA THR A 189 1.71 3.82 -9.27
C THR A 189 2.22 5.05 -10.02
N LYS A 190 1.43 5.59 -10.95
CA LYS A 190 1.78 6.79 -11.73
C LYS A 190 2.05 7.99 -10.82
N HIS A 191 1.07 8.35 -9.98
CA HIS A 191 1.16 9.58 -9.19
C HIS A 191 2.13 9.46 -8.01
N LEU A 192 2.14 8.32 -7.30
CA LEU A 192 3.09 8.14 -6.20
C LEU A 192 4.49 7.80 -6.72
N GLY A 193 4.60 7.13 -7.88
CA GLY A 193 5.88 6.91 -8.56
C GLY A 193 6.56 8.21 -8.98
N GLN A 194 5.79 9.21 -9.44
CA GLN A 194 6.34 10.56 -9.71
C GLN A 194 6.91 11.20 -8.44
N LEU A 195 6.21 11.10 -7.31
CA LEU A 195 6.67 11.61 -6.02
C LEU A 195 7.94 10.88 -5.54
N LEU A 196 7.96 9.55 -5.65
CA LEU A 196 9.12 8.71 -5.31
C LEU A 196 10.33 9.02 -6.21
N ALA A 197 10.13 9.21 -7.52
CA ALA A 197 11.20 9.54 -8.46
C ALA A 197 11.85 10.90 -8.15
N ARG A 198 11.05 11.88 -7.72
CA ARG A 198 11.56 13.20 -7.29
C ARG A 198 12.38 13.09 -6.01
N GLN A 199 11.89 12.35 -5.01
CA GLN A 199 12.66 12.05 -3.80
C GLN A 199 13.97 11.31 -4.11
N HIS A 200 13.94 10.35 -5.04
CA HIS A 200 15.11 9.58 -5.45
C HIS A 200 16.20 10.44 -6.10
N SER A 201 15.85 11.54 -6.76
CA SER A 201 16.82 12.43 -7.43
C SER A 201 17.91 12.97 -6.48
N THR A 202 17.62 13.08 -5.18
CA THR A 202 18.56 13.50 -4.14
C THR A 202 18.94 12.38 -3.17
N ALA A 203 18.39 11.17 -3.36
CA ALA A 203 18.64 9.97 -2.55
C ALA A 203 18.73 8.69 -3.39
N PRO A 204 19.67 8.59 -4.35
CA PRO A 204 19.70 7.47 -5.29
C PRO A 204 19.95 6.11 -4.62
N GLU A 205 20.54 6.08 -3.43
CA GLU A 205 20.78 4.87 -2.66
C GLU A 205 19.59 4.44 -1.78
N TRP A 206 18.57 5.30 -1.63
CA TRP A 206 17.41 5.02 -0.78
C TRP A 206 16.32 4.28 -1.54
N LEU A 207 16.15 2.98 -1.25
CA LEU A 207 15.13 2.15 -1.87
C LEU A 207 13.75 2.35 -1.24
N THR A 208 12.75 2.44 -2.11
CA THR A 208 11.32 2.53 -1.75
C THR A 208 10.53 1.42 -2.41
N ASP A 209 9.31 1.17 -1.92
CA ASP A 209 8.52 0.01 -2.32
C ASP A 209 7.09 0.39 -2.73
N ILE A 210 6.61 -0.21 -3.82
CA ILE A 210 5.20 -0.27 -4.18
C ILE A 210 4.76 -1.73 -4.10
N ILE A 211 3.85 -2.01 -3.19
CA ILE A 211 3.29 -3.34 -2.94
C ILE A 211 1.82 -3.36 -3.36
N GLN A 212 1.49 -4.20 -4.32
CA GLN A 212 0.10 -4.50 -4.65
C GLN A 212 -0.41 -5.64 -3.78
N ILE A 213 -1.53 -5.44 -3.06
CA ILE A 213 -2.28 -6.57 -2.49
C ILE A 213 -3.14 -7.19 -3.59
N ASN A 214 -2.61 -8.24 -4.18
CA ASN A 214 -3.23 -9.00 -5.25
C ASN A 214 -4.12 -10.10 -4.64
N SER A 215 -4.07 -11.32 -5.16
CA SER A 215 -4.87 -12.45 -4.73
C SER A 215 -4.24 -13.73 -5.23
N LYS A 216 -4.52 -14.86 -4.57
CA LYS A 216 -4.34 -16.18 -5.20
C LYS A 216 -5.04 -16.29 -6.56
N SER A 217 -6.10 -15.52 -6.81
CA SER A 217 -6.80 -15.51 -8.10
C SER A 217 -6.05 -14.76 -9.20
N GLY A 218 -4.94 -14.08 -8.88
CA GLY A 218 -3.98 -13.60 -9.87
C GLY A 218 -2.99 -14.68 -10.31
N LEU A 219 -2.91 -15.80 -9.59
CA LEU A 219 -2.00 -16.92 -9.86
C LEU A 219 -2.71 -18.11 -10.51
N VAL A 220 -4.01 -18.28 -10.24
CA VAL A 220 -4.82 -19.36 -10.79
C VAL A 220 -6.23 -18.87 -11.11
N GLY A 221 -6.80 -19.37 -12.20
CA GLY A 221 -8.16 -19.02 -12.62
C GLY A 221 -9.21 -19.28 -11.53
N SER A 222 -10.22 -18.41 -11.44
CA SER A 222 -11.27 -18.48 -10.44
C SER A 222 -12.65 -18.63 -11.09
N ASN A 223 -13.31 -19.76 -10.84
CA ASN A 223 -14.61 -20.07 -11.42
C ASN A 223 -15.66 -19.00 -11.05
N LYS A 224 -16.41 -18.54 -12.06
CA LYS A 224 -17.41 -17.45 -11.97
C LYS A 224 -16.88 -16.13 -11.40
N ASN A 225 -15.58 -15.86 -11.56
CA ASN A 225 -14.93 -14.62 -11.13
C ASN A 225 -13.99 -14.10 -12.23
N ALA A 226 -14.38 -14.24 -13.51
CA ALA A 226 -13.50 -13.97 -14.64
C ALA A 226 -12.95 -12.52 -14.65
N ALA A 227 -13.80 -11.52 -14.40
CA ALA A 227 -13.36 -10.12 -14.32
C ALA A 227 -12.35 -9.88 -13.17
N TYR A 228 -12.59 -10.49 -12.01
CA TYR A 228 -11.71 -10.38 -10.84
C TYR A 228 -10.38 -11.11 -11.08
N ALA A 229 -10.41 -12.36 -11.53
CA ALA A 229 -9.21 -13.12 -11.83
C ALA A 229 -8.41 -12.44 -12.96
N GLY A 230 -9.06 -12.07 -14.06
CA GLY A 230 -8.42 -11.38 -15.17
C GLY A 230 -7.72 -10.09 -14.76
N SER A 231 -8.39 -9.23 -13.97
CA SER A 231 -7.77 -8.01 -13.43
C SER A 231 -6.62 -8.30 -12.46
N LYS A 232 -6.70 -9.36 -11.64
CA LYS A 232 -5.63 -9.77 -10.73
C LYS A 232 -4.43 -10.41 -11.45
N PHE A 233 -4.65 -11.20 -12.49
CA PHE A 233 -3.60 -11.68 -13.40
C PHE A 233 -2.92 -10.51 -14.12
N GLY A 234 -3.71 -9.60 -14.69
CA GLY A 234 -3.21 -8.37 -15.30
C GLY A 234 -2.39 -7.55 -14.30
N GLY A 235 -2.83 -7.45 -13.05
CA GLY A 235 -2.10 -6.78 -11.98
C GLY A 235 -0.68 -7.33 -11.77
N ILE A 236 -0.46 -8.64 -11.91
CA ILE A 236 0.90 -9.22 -11.87
C ILE A 236 1.72 -8.78 -13.08
N GLY A 237 1.12 -8.72 -14.27
CA GLY A 237 1.76 -8.15 -15.46
C GLY A 237 2.14 -6.68 -15.28
N LEU A 238 1.30 -5.88 -14.63
CA LEU A 238 1.64 -4.50 -14.24
C LEU A 238 2.78 -4.46 -13.24
N VAL A 239 2.77 -5.30 -12.20
CA VAL A 239 3.87 -5.38 -11.22
C VAL A 239 5.20 -5.63 -11.91
N GLN A 240 5.26 -6.60 -12.83
CA GLN A 240 6.48 -6.90 -13.58
C GLN A 240 6.90 -5.74 -14.49
N SER A 241 5.95 -5.15 -15.22
CA SER A 241 6.23 -4.05 -16.14
C SER A 241 6.70 -2.80 -15.40
N PHE A 242 6.02 -2.43 -14.32
CA PHE A 242 6.37 -1.28 -13.49
C PHE A 242 7.68 -1.50 -12.73
N ALA A 243 7.99 -2.73 -12.30
CA ALA A 243 9.29 -3.03 -11.69
C ALA A 243 10.46 -2.74 -12.64
N LEU A 244 10.34 -3.13 -13.93
CA LEU A 244 11.37 -2.89 -14.94
C LEU A 244 11.62 -1.39 -15.19
N GLU A 245 10.58 -0.57 -15.12
CA GLU A 245 10.66 0.87 -15.35
C GLU A 245 11.11 1.62 -14.08
N MET A 246 10.47 1.33 -12.96
CA MET A 246 10.60 2.11 -11.73
C MET A 246 11.89 1.82 -10.95
N VAL A 247 12.61 0.74 -11.27
CA VAL A 247 13.92 0.46 -10.66
C VAL A 247 14.95 1.56 -10.96
N ALA A 248 14.82 2.26 -12.10
CA ALA A 248 15.65 3.43 -12.43
C ALA A 248 15.41 4.63 -11.48
N HIS A 249 14.35 4.56 -10.68
CA HIS A 249 13.97 5.55 -9.67
C HIS A 249 14.09 4.98 -8.24
N GLY A 250 14.82 3.87 -8.05
CA GLY A 250 15.01 3.24 -6.73
C GLY A 250 13.72 2.68 -6.13
N VAL A 251 12.71 2.37 -6.95
CA VAL A 251 11.43 1.83 -6.49
C VAL A 251 11.32 0.36 -6.86
N LYS A 252 11.17 -0.51 -5.86
CA LYS A 252 10.81 -1.92 -6.07
C LYS A 252 9.29 -2.04 -6.19
N VAL A 253 8.80 -2.73 -7.21
CA VAL A 253 7.37 -3.03 -7.37
C VAL A 253 7.12 -4.52 -7.21
N ASN A 254 6.27 -4.92 -6.26
CA ASN A 254 5.99 -6.33 -5.96
C ASN A 254 4.49 -6.54 -5.66
N ALA A 255 4.03 -7.79 -5.66
CA ALA A 255 2.69 -8.19 -5.26
C ALA A 255 2.72 -9.19 -4.11
N ILE A 256 1.76 -9.06 -3.20
CA ILE A 256 1.40 -10.12 -2.24
C ILE A 256 0.09 -10.75 -2.69
N CYS A 257 0.07 -12.07 -2.80
CA CYS A 257 -1.06 -12.85 -3.31
C CYS A 257 -1.71 -13.68 -2.19
N PRO A 258 -2.55 -13.06 -1.34
CA PRO A 258 -3.15 -13.77 -0.21
C PRO A 258 -4.21 -14.79 -0.63
N GLY A 259 -4.39 -15.78 0.25
CA GLY A 259 -5.58 -16.62 0.33
C GLY A 259 -6.80 -15.84 0.82
N ASN A 260 -7.86 -16.57 1.19
CA ASN A 260 -9.07 -15.93 1.68
C ASN A 260 -8.90 -15.47 3.14
N PHE A 261 -9.32 -14.24 3.46
CA PHE A 261 -9.48 -13.79 4.83
C PHE A 261 -10.87 -14.17 5.34
N TYR A 262 -11.01 -15.39 5.86
CA TYR A 262 -12.31 -15.91 6.27
C TYR A 262 -12.95 -15.14 7.42
N ASP A 263 -12.16 -14.60 8.34
CA ASP A 263 -12.68 -13.83 9.48
C ASP A 263 -12.95 -12.35 9.12
N GLY A 264 -12.57 -11.93 7.91
CA GLY A 264 -12.85 -10.58 7.42
C GLY A 264 -14.31 -10.35 7.03
N PRO A 265 -14.74 -9.08 6.90
CA PRO A 265 -16.14 -8.72 6.66
C PRO A 265 -16.69 -9.31 5.36
N LEU A 266 -15.87 -9.48 4.33
CA LEU A 266 -16.30 -10.08 3.06
C LEU A 266 -16.84 -11.52 3.24
N TRP A 267 -16.29 -12.29 4.18
CA TRP A 267 -16.64 -13.70 4.36
C TRP A 267 -17.58 -13.93 5.53
N SER A 268 -17.32 -13.28 6.68
CA SER A 268 -17.97 -13.57 7.96
C SER A 268 -19.05 -12.56 8.37
N ASP A 269 -19.36 -11.55 7.55
CA ASP A 269 -20.51 -10.68 7.83
C ASP A 269 -21.80 -11.53 7.97
N PRO A 270 -22.59 -11.34 9.04
CA PRO A 270 -23.71 -12.23 9.37
C PRO A 270 -24.89 -12.11 8.41
N ASP A 271 -24.99 -11.02 7.65
CA ASP A 271 -26.10 -10.76 6.75
C ASP A 271 -25.69 -10.88 5.27
N ARG A 272 -24.48 -10.41 4.96
CA ARG A 272 -23.97 -10.22 3.60
C ARG A 272 -22.68 -10.99 3.33
N GLY A 273 -22.13 -11.68 4.30
CA GLY A 273 -20.89 -12.45 4.14
C GLY A 273 -21.03 -13.61 3.16
N LEU A 274 -19.95 -13.95 2.47
CA LEU A 274 -19.95 -15.04 1.50
C LEU A 274 -20.36 -16.38 2.09
N PHE A 275 -20.07 -16.66 3.37
CA PHE A 275 -20.49 -17.93 3.97
C PHE A 275 -22.02 -18.06 4.05
N VAL A 276 -22.72 -16.99 4.46
CA VAL A 276 -24.18 -16.95 4.54
C VAL A 276 -24.80 -17.04 3.14
N GLN A 277 -24.27 -16.27 2.18
CA GLN A 277 -24.75 -16.34 0.79
C GLN A 277 -24.57 -17.74 0.18
N TYR A 278 -23.46 -18.42 0.48
CA TYR A 278 -23.16 -19.75 -0.07
C TYR A 278 -23.98 -20.84 0.59
N LEU A 279 -24.31 -20.70 1.88
CA LEU A 279 -25.28 -21.56 2.56
C LEU A 279 -26.66 -21.40 1.91
N ASN A 280 -27.15 -20.16 1.78
CA ASN A 280 -28.50 -19.88 1.26
C ASN A 280 -28.69 -20.31 -0.21
N SER A 281 -27.63 -20.20 -1.02
CA SER A 281 -27.66 -20.64 -2.43
C SER A 281 -27.44 -22.15 -2.61
N GLY A 282 -27.18 -22.90 -1.54
CA GLY A 282 -26.84 -24.33 -1.63
C GLY A 282 -25.54 -24.60 -2.39
N LYS A 283 -24.64 -23.62 -2.46
CA LYS A 283 -23.40 -23.69 -3.25
C LYS A 283 -22.45 -24.78 -2.75
N VAL A 284 -22.49 -25.07 -1.45
CA VAL A 284 -21.74 -26.19 -0.84
C VAL A 284 -22.71 -27.35 -0.61
N PRO A 285 -22.63 -28.43 -1.41
CA PRO A 285 -23.53 -29.57 -1.25
C PRO A 285 -23.45 -30.15 0.16
N GLY A 286 -24.61 -30.30 0.81
CA GLY A 286 -24.71 -30.90 2.15
C GLY A 286 -24.43 -29.97 3.33
N ALA A 287 -24.03 -28.71 3.10
CA ALA A 287 -23.88 -27.73 4.17
C ALA A 287 -25.23 -27.39 4.81
N LYS A 288 -25.30 -27.43 6.14
CA LYS A 288 -26.50 -27.08 6.93
C LYS A 288 -26.29 -25.79 7.72
N THR A 289 -25.04 -25.42 7.95
CA THR A 289 -24.64 -24.27 8.75
C THR A 289 -23.54 -23.46 8.05
N VAL A 290 -23.34 -22.22 8.49
CA VAL A 290 -22.22 -21.36 8.08
C VAL A 290 -20.87 -22.04 8.40
N ALA A 291 -20.81 -22.78 9.52
CA ALA A 291 -19.62 -23.53 9.90
C ALA A 291 -19.29 -24.65 8.90
N ASP A 292 -20.28 -25.34 8.34
CA ASP A 292 -20.05 -26.37 7.30
C ASP A 292 -19.48 -25.75 6.03
N VAL A 293 -19.97 -24.55 5.65
CA VAL A 293 -19.43 -23.80 4.50
C VAL A 293 -17.99 -23.38 4.78
N LYS A 294 -17.70 -22.85 5.98
CA LYS A 294 -16.33 -22.45 6.38
C LYS A 294 -15.38 -23.65 6.33
N GLU A 295 -15.74 -24.76 6.95
CA GLU A 295 -14.97 -26.01 6.96
C GLU A 295 -14.69 -26.52 5.54
N PHE A 296 -15.68 -26.50 4.65
CA PHE A 296 -15.49 -26.89 3.25
C PHE A 296 -14.42 -26.05 2.52
N TYR A 297 -14.34 -24.75 2.82
CA TYR A 297 -13.37 -23.86 2.21
C TYR A 297 -11.99 -23.95 2.88
N GLU A 298 -11.93 -24.10 4.20
CA GLU A 298 -10.68 -24.34 4.95
C GLU A 298 -10.04 -25.68 4.56
N ALA A 299 -10.85 -26.69 4.23
CA ALA A 299 -10.36 -27.98 3.74
C ALA A 299 -9.59 -27.91 2.42
N LYS A 300 -9.75 -26.82 1.65
CA LYS A 300 -8.99 -26.57 0.41
C LYS A 300 -7.65 -25.89 0.66
N VAL A 301 -7.36 -25.50 1.90
CA VAL A 301 -6.10 -24.90 2.30
C VAL A 301 -5.29 -25.95 3.06
N PRO A 302 -4.09 -26.35 2.60
CA PRO A 302 -3.27 -27.32 3.32
C PRO A 302 -3.02 -26.97 4.79
N MET A 303 -2.86 -25.68 5.12
CA MET A 303 -2.73 -25.19 6.50
C MET A 303 -4.05 -25.10 7.29
N ARG A 304 -5.19 -25.51 6.71
CA ARG A 304 -6.49 -25.69 7.38
C ARG A 304 -7.06 -24.43 8.06
N ARG A 305 -6.76 -23.24 7.51
CA ARG A 305 -7.30 -21.95 7.97
C ARG A 305 -7.29 -20.91 6.86
N GLY A 306 -8.02 -19.80 7.09
CA GLY A 306 -7.90 -18.58 6.28
C GLY A 306 -6.58 -17.84 6.52
N ALA A 307 -6.22 -16.99 5.56
CA ALA A 307 -5.14 -16.02 5.75
C ALA A 307 -5.58 -14.92 6.73
N GLN A 308 -4.65 -14.45 7.55
CA GLN A 308 -4.85 -13.37 8.51
C GLN A 308 -3.99 -12.16 8.14
N GLY A 309 -4.32 -10.99 8.70
CA GLY A 309 -3.56 -9.76 8.48
C GLY A 309 -2.06 -9.92 8.76
N ILE A 310 -1.69 -10.64 9.82
CA ILE A 310 -0.30 -10.91 10.17
C ILE A 310 0.46 -11.75 9.12
N ASP A 311 -0.22 -12.66 8.42
CA ASP A 311 0.42 -13.46 7.36
C ASP A 311 0.81 -12.57 6.18
N VAL A 312 -0.09 -11.65 5.81
CA VAL A 312 0.14 -10.68 4.73
C VAL A 312 1.21 -9.66 5.15
N LEU A 313 1.13 -9.15 6.37
CA LEU A 313 2.11 -8.19 6.91
C LEU A 313 3.53 -8.76 6.94
N ARG A 314 3.70 -10.02 7.35
CA ARG A 314 5.01 -10.68 7.33
C ARG A 314 5.58 -10.81 5.92
N ALA A 315 4.75 -11.06 4.92
CA ALA A 315 5.18 -11.09 3.53
C ALA A 315 5.56 -9.69 3.01
N ILE A 316 4.85 -8.64 3.44
CA ILE A 316 5.22 -7.24 3.17
C ILE A 316 6.60 -6.94 3.77
N PHE A 317 6.82 -7.28 5.05
CA PHE A 317 8.12 -7.06 5.69
C PHE A 317 9.24 -7.80 4.96
N TYR A 318 9.03 -9.07 4.64
CA TYR A 318 10.00 -9.87 3.86
C TYR A 318 10.39 -9.17 2.55
N ILE A 319 9.40 -8.80 1.72
CA ILE A 319 9.70 -8.30 0.36
C ILE A 319 10.25 -6.86 0.38
N VAL A 320 9.92 -6.08 1.40
CA VAL A 320 10.49 -4.75 1.64
C VAL A 320 11.94 -4.86 2.11
N GLU A 321 12.21 -5.74 3.08
CA GLU A 321 13.56 -5.98 3.62
C GLU A 321 14.50 -6.67 2.62
N GLN A 322 13.96 -7.43 1.68
CA GLN A 322 14.74 -8.05 0.61
C GLN A 322 15.11 -7.02 -0.47
N GLU A 323 16.39 -6.61 -0.50
CA GLU A 323 16.89 -5.57 -1.40
C GLU A 323 17.01 -6.04 -2.86
N TYR A 324 17.19 -7.35 -3.10
CA TYR A 324 17.47 -7.89 -4.44
C TYR A 324 16.24 -8.51 -5.13
N GLU A 325 15.02 -8.16 -4.71
CA GLU A 325 13.77 -8.67 -5.31
C GLU A 325 12.85 -7.55 -5.79
N THR A 326 12.52 -7.57 -7.08
CA THR A 326 11.45 -6.75 -7.67
C THR A 326 10.71 -7.52 -8.77
N GLY A 327 9.47 -7.12 -9.08
CA GLY A 327 8.61 -7.79 -10.05
C GLY A 327 8.00 -9.12 -9.56
N GLN A 328 8.06 -9.40 -8.25
CA GLN A 328 7.67 -10.68 -7.68
C GLN A 328 6.18 -10.73 -7.30
N ALA A 329 5.60 -11.92 -7.41
CA ALA A 329 4.26 -12.22 -6.89
C ALA A 329 4.38 -13.26 -5.77
N VAL A 330 4.34 -12.80 -4.51
CA VAL A 330 4.58 -13.62 -3.32
C VAL A 330 3.29 -14.30 -2.86
N PRO A 331 3.15 -15.64 -2.94
CA PRO A 331 1.94 -16.34 -2.50
C PRO A 331 1.84 -16.40 -0.97
N VAL A 332 0.71 -15.97 -0.42
CA VAL A 332 0.37 -16.11 1.01
C VAL A 332 -0.92 -16.91 1.13
N THR A 333 -0.86 -18.17 0.69
CA THR A 333 -2.05 -18.99 0.37
C THR A 333 -2.24 -20.19 1.28
N GLY A 334 -1.43 -20.36 2.32
CA GLY A 334 -1.46 -21.52 3.21
C GLY A 334 -1.20 -22.85 2.49
N GLY A 335 -0.46 -22.82 1.37
CA GLY A 335 -0.17 -23.95 0.50
C GLY A 335 -1.20 -24.21 -0.59
N GLN A 336 -2.29 -23.42 -0.67
CA GLN A 336 -3.35 -23.64 -1.66
C GLN A 336 -2.89 -23.37 -3.11
N VAL A 337 -1.92 -22.47 -3.29
CA VAL A 337 -1.25 -22.23 -4.56
C VAL A 337 0.24 -22.23 -4.30
N MET A 338 0.97 -23.12 -5.00
CA MET A 338 2.43 -23.19 -5.01
C MET A 338 2.90 -22.81 -6.42
N LEU A 339 3.89 -21.93 -6.52
CA LEU A 339 4.48 -21.56 -7.81
C LEU A 339 5.36 -22.71 -8.29
N SER A 340 5.31 -23.00 -9.59
CA SER A 340 6.09 -24.04 -10.27
C SER A 340 7.30 -23.46 -10.98
#